data_AF-A0A842HA68-F1
#
_entry.id   AF-A0A842HA68-F1
#
_cell.length_a   1.000
_cell.length_b   1.000
_cell.length_c   1.000
_cell.angle_alpha   90.00
_cell.angle_beta   90.00
_cell.angle_gamma   90.00
#
_symmetry.space_group_name_H-M   'P 1'
#
loop_
_entity.id
_entity.type
_entity.pdbx_description
1 polymer ?
#
loop_
_entity_poly.entity_id
_entity_poly.type
_entity_poly.pdbx_seq_one_letter_code
_entity_poly.pdbx_strand_id
1 'polypeptide(L)'
;MDNKAFPRFLIVEHHDEGRVTVLVHHLGQPRLMVEFEPRLDAEGKVTGGTLKRVCAENAWCGGYGQYSRLVGQAEKFFHRSLESDIPPNRLQW
;
A
#
# COMPACT_ATOMS: atom_id res chain seq x y z
N MET A 1 -6.69 -17.24 -3.10
CA MET A 1 -7.51 -16.02 -3.28
C MET A 1 -6.97 -15.26 -4.49
N ASP A 2 -7.84 -14.74 -5.37
CA ASP A 2 -7.49 -14.30 -6.72
C ASP A 2 -6.67 -12.99 -6.72
N ASN A 3 -5.35 -13.10 -6.95
CA ASN A 3 -4.41 -12.00 -7.22
C ASN A 3 -4.91 -11.09 -8.38
N LYS A 4 -5.86 -11.56 -9.18
CA LYS A 4 -6.52 -10.83 -10.26
C LYS A 4 -7.26 -9.56 -9.83
N ALA A 5 -7.63 -9.40 -8.56
CA ALA A 5 -8.40 -8.21 -8.12
C ALA A 5 -7.56 -6.92 -8.08
N PHE A 6 -6.23 -7.01 -7.91
CA PHE A 6 -5.33 -5.86 -7.79
C PHE A 6 -4.04 -6.05 -8.62
N PRO A 7 -4.13 -6.30 -9.94
CA PRO A 7 -3.01 -6.75 -10.75
C PRO A 7 -1.90 -5.70 -10.95
N ARG A 8 -2.14 -4.47 -10.52
CA ARG A 8 -1.22 -3.33 -10.65
C ARG A 8 -0.79 -2.78 -9.30
N PHE A 9 -1.08 -3.46 -8.20
CA PHE A 9 -0.64 -3.05 -6.89
C PHE A 9 0.46 -3.97 -6.35
N LEU A 10 1.43 -3.36 -5.69
CA LEU A 10 2.60 -4.00 -5.07
C LEU A 10 2.74 -3.44 -3.66
N ILE A 11 2.98 -4.32 -2.67
CA ILE A 11 3.36 -3.91 -1.32
C ILE A 11 4.87 -4.09 -1.15
N VAL A 12 5.50 -3.07 -0.59
CA VAL A 12 6.89 -3.12 -0.13
C VAL A 12 6.89 -2.84 1.36
N GLU A 13 7.46 -3.75 2.14
CA GLU A 13 7.65 -3.59 3.58
C GLU A 13 9.12 -3.26 3.84
N HIS A 14 9.36 -2.12 4.47
CA HIS A 14 10.67 -1.66 4.89
C HIS A 14 10.79 -1.79 6.40
N HIS A 15 11.86 -2.44 6.86
CA HIS A 15 12.17 -2.59 8.28
C HIS A 15 13.47 -1.85 8.58
N ASP A 16 13.40 -0.75 9.32
CA ASP A 16 14.57 0.09 9.65
C ASP A 16 14.56 0.51 11.13
N GLU A 17 15.69 0.33 11.82
CA GLU A 17 15.93 0.74 13.22
C GLU A 17 14.72 0.63 14.18
N GLY A 18 13.98 -0.50 14.11
CA GLY A 18 12.82 -0.76 14.97
C GLY A 18 11.49 -0.14 14.50
N ARG A 19 11.45 0.41 13.29
CA ARG A 19 10.26 0.89 12.59
C ARG A 19 9.95 0.00 11.40
N VAL A 20 8.66 -0.18 11.16
CA VAL A 20 8.16 -0.82 9.94
C VAL A 20 7.43 0.25 9.15
N THR A 21 7.65 0.32 7.85
CA THR A 21 6.92 1.19 6.94
C THR A 21 6.35 0.34 5.82
N VAL A 22 5.08 0.54 5.47
CA VAL A 22 4.44 -0.18 4.39
C VAL A 22 4.16 0.77 3.23
N LEU A 23 4.73 0.47 2.07
CA LEU A 23 4.50 1.21 0.84
C LEU A 23 3.61 0.41 -0.09
N VAL A 24 2.52 1.02 -0.56
CA VAL A 24 1.65 0.46 -1.61
C VAL A 24 1.86 1.23 -2.90
N HIS A 25 2.38 0.56 -3.91
CA HIS A 25 2.62 1.12 -5.23
C HIS A 25 1.54 0.71 -6.23
N HIS A 26 0.98 1.68 -6.95
CA HIS A 26 0.24 1.44 -8.19
C HIS A 26 1.19 1.55 -9.38
N LEU A 27 1.38 0.45 -10.09
CA LEU A 27 2.32 0.31 -11.21
C LEU A 27 1.72 0.76 -12.57
N GLY A 28 0.43 1.07 -12.61
CA GLY A 28 -0.25 1.58 -13.81
C GLY A 28 -0.14 3.09 -14.00
N GLN A 29 -0.82 3.61 -15.03
CA GLN A 29 -1.00 5.04 -15.22
C GLN A 29 -2.37 5.49 -14.71
N PRO A 30 -2.46 6.55 -13.89
CA PRO A 30 -1.34 7.30 -13.31
C PRO A 30 -0.64 6.50 -12.21
N ARG A 31 0.66 6.76 -12.04
CA ARG A 31 1.44 6.15 -10.94
C ARG A 31 1.07 6.80 -9.61
N LEU A 32 1.02 5.97 -8.58
CA LEU A 32 0.70 6.38 -7.21
C LEU A 32 1.54 5.54 -6.26
N MET A 33 2.03 6.16 -5.20
CA MET A 33 2.54 5.46 -4.02
C MET A 33 1.81 5.98 -2.78
N VAL A 34 1.41 5.08 -1.90
CA VAL A 34 0.80 5.38 -0.61
C VAL A 34 1.64 4.76 0.49
N GLU A 35 2.04 5.57 1.44
CA GLU A 35 2.79 5.15 2.61
C GLU A 35 1.86 5.01 3.81
N PHE A 36 1.96 3.88 4.49
CA PHE A 36 1.27 3.58 5.73
C PHE A 36 2.28 3.42 6.86
N GLU A 37 1.96 4.03 8.00
CA GLU A 37 2.54 3.64 9.28
C GLU A 37 1.74 2.44 9.80
N PRO A 38 2.36 1.24 9.82
CA PRO A 38 1.68 0.04 10.22
C PRO A 38 1.39 0.05 11.72
N ARG A 39 0.26 -0.55 12.09
CA ARG A 39 -0.04 -0.97 13.45
C ARG A 39 0.48 -2.38 13.64
N LEU A 40 1.29 -2.59 14.65
CA LEU A 40 1.86 -3.90 15.01
C LEU A 40 1.09 -4.50 16.20
N ASP A 41 0.92 -5.82 16.20
CA ASP A 41 0.48 -6.56 17.39
C ASP A 41 1.64 -6.87 18.35
N ALA A 42 1.38 -7.64 19.41
CA ALA A 42 2.37 -7.97 20.43
C ALA A 42 3.52 -8.83 19.87
N GLU A 43 3.26 -9.56 18.79
CA GLU A 43 4.19 -10.42 18.06
C GLU A 43 4.95 -9.66 16.95
N GLY A 44 4.65 -8.37 16.76
CA GLY A 44 5.29 -7.52 15.76
C GLY A 44 4.74 -7.69 14.34
N LYS A 45 3.60 -8.37 14.16
CA LYS A 45 2.93 -8.55 12.88
C LYS A 45 2.06 -7.33 12.54
N VAL A 46 2.07 -6.95 11.27
CA VAL A 46 1.23 -5.86 10.75
C VAL A 46 -0.25 -6.27 10.77
N THR A 47 -1.08 -5.50 11.48
CA THR A 47 -2.54 -5.72 11.61
C THR A 47 -3.39 -4.64 10.92
N GLY A 48 -2.75 -3.59 10.45
CA GLY A 48 -3.37 -2.47 9.77
C GLY A 48 -2.37 -1.32 9.67
N GLY A 49 -2.85 -0.10 9.43
CA GLY A 49 -2.00 1.07 9.43
C GLY A 49 -2.75 2.37 9.20
N THR A 50 -2.08 3.48 9.49
CA THR A 50 -2.58 4.83 9.22
C THR A 50 -1.90 5.34 7.96
N LEU A 51 -2.68 5.88 7.02
CA LEU A 51 -2.13 6.55 5.85
C LEU A 51 -1.31 7.77 6.30
N LYS A 52 -0.03 7.79 5.92
CA LYS A 52 0.91 8.89 6.24
C LYS A 52 1.09 9.83 5.07
N ARG A 53 1.32 9.28 3.88
CA ARG A 53 1.71 10.07 2.71
C ARG A 53 1.08 9.50 1.44
N VAL A 54 0.72 10.41 0.54
CA VAL A 54 0.31 10.10 -0.83
C VAL A 54 1.28 10.78 -1.79
N CYS A 55 1.97 9.96 -2.59
CA CYS A 55 2.89 10.41 -3.62
C CYS A 55 2.26 10.18 -4.99
N ALA A 56 1.67 11.23 -5.55
CA ALA A 56 1.04 11.21 -6.87
C ALA A 56 1.93 11.92 -7.90
N GLU A 57 2.16 11.29 -9.04
CA GLU A 57 2.85 11.96 -10.16
C GLU A 57 1.97 13.10 -10.69
N ASN A 58 2.58 14.23 -11.08
CA ASN A 58 1.87 15.38 -11.63
C ASN A 58 0.72 15.89 -10.75
N ALA A 59 0.86 15.84 -9.42
CA ALA A 59 -0.14 16.34 -8.48
C ALA A 59 -0.54 17.82 -8.70
N TRP A 60 0.30 18.58 -9.42
CA TRP A 60 0.06 19.96 -9.81
C TRP A 60 -0.88 20.12 -11.02
N CYS A 61 -1.04 19.10 -11.87
CA CYS A 61 -1.89 19.12 -13.07
C CYS A 61 -3.37 18.82 -12.78
N GLY A 62 -3.75 18.62 -11.51
CA GLY A 62 -5.11 18.23 -11.12
C GLY A 62 -5.35 16.72 -11.18
N GLY A 63 -6.60 16.31 -11.46
CA GLY A 63 -6.97 14.89 -11.51
C GLY A 63 -7.19 14.20 -10.15
N TYR A 64 -7.41 14.97 -9.08
CA TYR A 64 -7.55 14.46 -7.70
C TYR A 64 -8.65 13.41 -7.52
N GLY A 65 -9.72 13.47 -8.32
CA GLY A 65 -10.78 12.45 -8.33
C GLY A 65 -10.27 11.05 -8.72
N GLN A 66 -9.30 10.96 -9.64
CA GLN A 66 -8.69 9.69 -10.01
C GLN A 66 -7.73 9.20 -8.92
N TYR A 67 -6.89 10.08 -8.38
CA TYR A 67 -5.96 9.74 -7.30
C TYR A 67 -6.69 9.31 -6.01
N SER A 68 -7.77 9.99 -5.62
CA SER A 68 -8.57 9.58 -4.45
C SER A 68 -9.15 8.18 -4.58
N ARG A 69 -9.61 7.79 -5.78
CA ARG A 69 -10.05 6.41 -6.06
C ARG A 69 -8.91 5.42 -5.96
N LEU A 70 -7.73 5.76 -6.48
CA LEU A 70 -6.54 4.91 -6.39
C LEU A 70 -6.04 4.77 -4.94
N VAL A 71 -6.10 5.82 -4.13
CA VAL A 71 -5.82 5.76 -2.68
C VAL A 71 -6.78 4.78 -1.99
N GLY A 72 -8.08 4.89 -2.23
CA GLY A 72 -9.05 3.94 -1.66
C GLY A 72 -8.87 2.50 -2.17
N GLN A 73 -8.34 2.29 -3.38
CA GLN A 73 -7.97 0.97 -3.86
C GLN A 73 -6.68 0.44 -3.19
N ALA A 74 -5.70 1.32 -2.95
CA ALA A 74 -4.47 0.98 -2.24
C ALA A 74 -4.76 0.56 -0.79
N GLU A 75 -5.64 1.28 -0.09
CA GLU A 75 -6.10 0.90 1.26
C GLU A 75 -6.78 -0.48 1.27
N LYS A 76 -7.70 -0.72 0.34
CA LYS A 76 -8.38 -2.03 0.21
C LYS A 76 -7.39 -3.15 -0.09
N PHE A 77 -6.40 -2.89 -0.94
CA PHE A 77 -5.35 -3.85 -1.25
C PHE A 77 -4.49 -4.16 -0.02
N PHE A 78 -4.08 -3.13 0.73
CA PHE A 78 -3.33 -3.29 1.96
C PHE A 78 -4.09 -4.12 2.99
N HIS A 79 -5.34 -3.77 3.31
CA HIS A 79 -6.14 -4.55 4.26
C HIS A 79 -6.32 -6.01 3.82
N ARG A 80 -6.63 -6.25 2.54
CA ARG A 80 -6.74 -7.63 2.01
C ARG A 80 -5.43 -8.40 2.06
N SER A 81 -4.29 -7.73 1.96
CA SER A 81 -2.98 -8.40 2.09
C SER A 81 -2.71 -8.92 3.50
N LEU A 82 -3.39 -8.39 4.51
CA LEU A 82 -3.26 -8.82 5.90
C LEU A 82 -4.15 -10.03 6.23
N GLU A 83 -5.23 -10.22 5.46
CA GLU A 83 -6.18 -11.34 5.60
C GLU A 83 -5.69 -12.64 4.93
N SER A 84 -4.67 -12.56 4.07
CA SER A 84 -4.15 -13.70 3.29
C SER A 84 -2.72 -14.04 3.72
N ASP A 85 -2.44 -15.32 4.00
CA ASP A 85 -1.09 -15.83 4.29
C ASP A 85 -0.12 -15.69 3.10
N ILE A 86 -0.65 -15.50 1.89
CA ILE A 86 0.13 -15.24 0.68
C ILE A 86 -0.25 -13.85 0.16
N PRO A 87 0.61 -12.82 0.35
CA PRO A 87 0.35 -11.50 -0.19
C PRO A 87 0.56 -11.52 -1.72
N PRO A 88 -0.29 -10.87 -2.52
CA PRO A 88 -0.35 -11.16 -3.95
C PRO A 88 0.86 -10.64 -4.75
N ASN A 89 1.63 -9.69 -4.21
CA ASN A 89 2.93 -9.23 -4.69
C ASN A 89 3.59 -8.49 -3.52
N ARG A 90 4.45 -9.13 -2.72
CA ARG A 90 5.15 -8.51 -1.58
C ARG A 90 6.65 -8.61 -1.79
N LEU A 91 7.35 -7.48 -1.64
CA LEU A 91 8.80 -7.43 -1.54
C LEU A 91 9.17 -7.00 -0.11
N GLN A 92 10.10 -7.73 0.51
CA GLN A 92 10.69 -7.39 1.82
C GLN A 92 12.14 -6.99 1.57
N TRP A 93 12.46 -5.72 1.80
CA TRP A 93 13.78 -5.13 1.54
C TRP A 93 14.31 -4.49 2.82
#